data_AF-A0A7R9LTG1-F1
#
_entry.id   AF-A0A7R9LTG1-F1
#
_cell.length_a   1.000
_cell.length_b   1.000
_cell.length_c   1.000
_cell.angle_alpha   90.00
_cell.angle_beta   90.00
_cell.angle_gamma   90.00
#
_symmetry.space_group_name_H-M   'P 1'
#
loop_
_entity.id
_entity.type
_entity.pdbx_description
1 polymer ?
#
loop_
_entity_poly.entity_id
_entity_poly.type
_entity_poly.pdbx_seq_one_letter_code
_entity_poly.pdbx_strand_id
1 'polypeptide(L)'
;MRIERCYFCSSPVYPGHGIQFVRNDCKIFRFCQSKCHKNFKHKCNPRRKRWTKAFRKANNKELKVDPSFEFEKRRNIPVKYDRKLWTETIEAMKRVDMIRQKRESHFLMTRLRKGTVFERERDRKEVKRDMSLIKSPAAGLIREKSKGKVVVVRDEEEEDSDEEMVAESSESEAEMIEN
;
A
#
# COMPACT_ATOMS: atom_id res chain seq x y z
N MET A 1 4.74 22.44 -21.43
CA MET A 1 5.16 22.54 -20.00
C MET A 1 5.61 21.15 -19.53
N ARG A 2 6.73 21.00 -18.81
CA ARG A 2 7.26 19.69 -18.40
C ARG A 2 7.26 19.57 -16.88
N ILE A 3 6.71 18.46 -16.37
CA ILE A 3 6.81 18.09 -14.96
C ILE A 3 8.10 17.28 -14.80
N GLU A 4 9.00 17.77 -13.94
CA GLU A 4 10.27 17.10 -13.67
C GLU A 4 10.20 16.30 -12.38
N ARG A 5 11.12 15.35 -12.20
CA ARG A 5 11.25 14.61 -10.94
C ARG A 5 12.32 15.25 -10.07
N CYS A 6 12.02 15.41 -8.78
CA CYS A 6 13.02 15.83 -7.82
C CYS A 6 14.12 14.79 -7.67
N TYR A 7 15.38 15.24 -7.64
CA TYR A 7 16.54 14.37 -7.46
C TYR A 7 16.52 13.59 -6.14
N PHE A 8 16.05 14.21 -5.06
CA PHE A 8 16.10 13.60 -3.71
C PHE A 8 14.83 12.81 -3.36
N CYS A 9 13.66 13.44 -3.51
CA CYS A 9 12.37 12.89 -3.09
C CYS A 9 11.72 12.03 -4.19
N SER A 10 12.10 12.22 -5.47
CA SER A 10 11.41 11.72 -6.67
C SER A 10 9.96 12.20 -6.85
N SER A 11 9.48 13.13 -6.01
CA SER A 11 8.18 13.79 -6.20
C SER A 11 8.19 14.67 -7.46
N PRO A 12 7.02 14.92 -8.06
CA PRO A 12 6.90 15.85 -9.18
C PRO A 12 7.27 17.28 -8.79
N VAL A 13 7.92 17.98 -9.70
CA VAL A 13 8.29 19.40 -9.61
C VAL A 13 7.55 20.12 -10.74
N TYR A 14 6.53 20.87 -10.36
CA TYR A 14 5.80 21.73 -11.28
C TYR A 14 6.58 23.02 -11.55
N PRO A 15 6.40 23.66 -12.71
CA PRO A 15 7.04 24.94 -12.98
C PRO A 15 6.67 26.01 -11.97
N GLY A 16 7.63 26.88 -11.65
CA GLY A 16 7.50 27.86 -10.57
C GLY A 16 7.74 27.31 -9.17
N HIS A 17 7.88 25.98 -9.00
CA HIS A 17 8.15 25.37 -7.71
C HIS A 17 9.56 24.82 -7.56
N GLY A 18 10.07 24.89 -6.33
CA GLY A 18 11.32 24.25 -5.95
C GLY A 18 12.55 25.08 -6.29
N ILE A 19 13.71 24.42 -6.32
CA ILE A 19 15.02 25.05 -6.57
C ILE A 19 15.78 24.17 -7.56
N GLN A 20 16.50 24.81 -8.48
CA GLN A 20 17.43 24.15 -9.38
C GLN A 20 18.87 24.49 -8.96
N PHE A 21 19.69 23.46 -8.76
CA PHE A 21 21.12 23.60 -8.53
C PHE A 21 21.87 23.07 -9.75
N VAL A 22 22.73 23.90 -10.34
CA VAL A 22 23.62 23.51 -11.44
C VAL A 22 25.01 23.35 -10.87
N ARG A 23 25.58 22.16 -11.04
CA ARG A 23 26.94 21.86 -10.60
C ARG A 23 27.93 22.12 -11.74
N ASN A 24 29.20 22.33 -11.41
CA ASN A 24 30.28 22.62 -12.37
C ASN A 24 30.41 21.59 -13.50
N ASP A 25 30.00 20.34 -13.30
CA ASP A 25 29.94 19.28 -14.34
C ASP A 25 28.71 19.38 -15.25
N CYS A 26 28.09 20.56 -15.31
CA CYS A 26 26.83 20.86 -16.01
C CYS A 26 25.64 19.97 -15.59
N LYS A 27 25.74 19.24 -14.47
CA LYS A 27 24.62 18.42 -13.98
C LYS A 27 23.59 19.30 -13.27
N ILE A 28 22.35 19.13 -13.69
CA ILE A 28 21.20 19.85 -13.17
C ILE A 28 20.50 18.98 -12.13
N PHE A 29 20.43 19.48 -10.90
CA PHE A 29 19.67 18.88 -9.81
C PHE A 29 18.43 19.73 -9.53
N ARG A 30 17.24 19.16 -9.73
CA ARG A 30 15.97 19.81 -9.40
C ARG A 30 15.46 19.29 -8.05
N PHE A 31 14.99 20.19 -7.19
CA PHE A 31 14.47 19.86 -5.88
C PHE A 31 13.02 20.30 -5.71
N CYS A 32 12.17 19.41 -5.17
CA CYS A 32 10.76 19.69 -4.89
C CYS A 32 10.57 20.81 -3.84
N GLN A 33 11.39 20.81 -2.79
CA GLN A 33 11.28 21.73 -1.64
C GLN A 33 12.66 21.98 -1.01
N SER A 34 12.73 23.00 -0.14
CA SER A 34 13.93 23.36 0.63
C SER A 34 14.46 22.19 1.49
N LYS A 35 13.58 21.33 2.03
CA LYS A 35 13.96 20.10 2.75
C LYS A 35 14.88 19.19 1.93
N CYS A 36 14.55 18.99 0.65
CA CYS A 36 15.34 18.14 -0.24
C CYS A 36 16.67 18.78 -0.57
N HIS A 37 16.65 20.09 -0.84
CA HIS A 37 17.84 20.87 -1.14
C HIS A 37 18.82 20.91 0.05
N LYS A 38 18.33 21.14 1.28
CA LYS A 38 19.13 21.11 2.51
C LYS A 38 19.75 19.72 2.72
N ASN A 39 18.97 18.65 2.62
CA ASN A 39 19.51 17.28 2.74
C ASN A 39 20.58 16.97 1.69
N PHE A 40 20.41 17.45 0.45
CA PHE A 40 21.42 17.33 -0.58
C PHE A 40 22.71 18.10 -0.23
N LYS A 41 22.60 19.34 0.26
CA LYS A 41 23.75 20.12 0.75
C LYS A 41 24.48 19.43 1.91
N HIS A 42 23.73 18.80 2.83
CA HIS A 42 24.28 17.96 3.89
C HIS A 42 24.79 16.59 3.40
N LYS A 43 24.90 16.38 2.09
CA LYS A 43 25.40 15.13 1.47
C LYS A 43 24.67 13.87 1.97
N CYS A 44 23.41 14.01 2.37
CA CYS A 44 22.61 12.87 2.82
C CYS A 44 22.31 11.96 1.62
N ASN A 45 22.49 10.65 1.79
CA ASN A 45 22.13 9.68 0.77
C ASN A 45 20.60 9.44 0.76
N PRO A 46 19.87 9.72 -0.34
CA PRO A 46 18.42 9.46 -0.44
C PRO A 46 18.07 8.00 -0.13
N ARG A 47 18.91 7.04 -0.52
CA ARG A 47 18.69 5.60 -0.30
C ARG A 47 18.70 5.19 1.17
N ARG A 48 19.17 6.05 2.08
CA ARG A 48 19.12 5.84 3.54
C ARG A 48 17.95 6.57 4.20
N LYS A 49 17.35 7.57 3.55
CA LYS A 49 16.24 8.36 4.10
C LYS A 49 14.90 7.67 3.83
N ARG A 50 14.30 7.11 4.90
CA ARG A 50 13.10 6.24 4.88
C ARG A 50 11.90 6.78 4.09
N TRP A 51 11.72 8.10 4.05
CA TRP A 51 10.57 8.75 3.42
C TRP A 51 10.72 8.94 1.90
N THR A 52 11.91 8.74 1.33
CA THR A 52 12.13 8.93 -0.12
C THR A 52 11.68 7.72 -0.92
N LYS A 53 11.27 7.94 -2.18
CA LYS A 53 10.98 6.84 -3.11
C LYS A 53 12.22 5.98 -3.40
N ALA A 54 13.41 6.58 -3.42
CA ALA A 54 14.67 5.85 -3.59
C ALA A 54 14.90 4.80 -2.48
N PHE A 55 14.67 5.16 -1.22
CA PHE A 55 14.73 4.20 -0.11
C PHE A 55 13.67 3.11 -0.27
N ARG A 56 12.43 3.49 -0.60
CA ARG A 56 11.30 2.55 -0.71
C ARG A 56 11.55 1.50 -1.80
N LYS A 57 12.04 1.91 -2.98
CA LYS A 57 12.41 0.98 -4.07
C LYS A 57 13.61 0.11 -3.73
N ALA A 58 14.60 0.62 -3.00
CA ALA A 58 15.78 -0.15 -2.60
C ALA A 58 15.46 -1.23 -1.54
N ASN A 59 14.46 -0.97 -0.67
CA ASN A 59 14.04 -1.87 0.40
C ASN A 59 12.77 -2.66 0.06
N ASN A 60 12.46 -2.84 -1.24
CA ASN A 60 11.30 -3.60 -1.72
C ASN A 60 9.95 -3.18 -1.09
N LYS A 61 9.80 -1.88 -0.79
CA LYS A 61 8.55 -1.31 -0.26
C LYS A 61 7.60 -0.85 -1.38
N GLU A 62 8.04 -0.86 -2.62
CA GLU A 62 7.25 -0.50 -3.81
C GLU A 62 7.61 -1.47 -4.93
N LEU A 63 6.68 -1.65 -5.88
CA LEU A 63 6.93 -2.42 -7.09
C LEU A 63 8.04 -1.74 -7.90
N LYS A 64 9.13 -2.47 -8.17
CA LYS A 64 10.33 -1.94 -8.83
C LYS A 64 10.40 -2.31 -10.31
N VAL A 65 10.04 -3.54 -10.65
CA VAL A 65 10.15 -4.11 -12.00
C VAL A 65 8.73 -4.42 -12.47
N ASP A 66 8.24 -3.65 -13.43
CA ASP A 66 6.92 -3.85 -14.04
C ASP A 66 6.90 -3.25 -15.46
N PRO A 67 6.28 -3.92 -16.45
CA PRO A 67 6.20 -3.42 -17.82
C PRO A 67 5.49 -2.06 -17.96
N SER A 68 4.57 -1.71 -17.05
CA SER A 68 3.89 -0.40 -17.08
C SER A 68 4.86 0.78 -16.93
N PHE A 69 6.02 0.58 -16.29
CA PHE A 69 7.03 1.62 -16.13
C PHE A 69 7.79 1.93 -17.43
N GLU A 70 7.79 1.03 -18.41
CA GLU A 70 8.50 1.23 -19.69
C GLU A 70 7.83 2.28 -20.58
N PHE A 71 6.53 2.52 -20.38
CA PHE A 71 5.78 3.55 -21.09
C PHE A 71 6.25 4.97 -20.74
N GLU A 72 6.75 5.20 -19.51
CA GLU A 72 7.23 6.51 -19.03
C GLU A 72 8.69 6.82 -19.45
N LYS A 73 9.15 6.30 -20.59
CA LYS A 73 10.52 6.52 -21.07
C LYS A 73 10.69 7.88 -21.75
N ARG A 74 11.87 8.48 -21.58
CA ARG A 74 12.26 9.70 -22.31
C ARG A 74 12.49 9.36 -23.78
N ARG A 75 11.72 9.97 -24.67
CA ARG A 75 11.91 9.88 -26.13
C ARG A 75 12.81 11.03 -26.58
N ASN A 76 13.93 10.69 -27.23
CA ASN A 76 14.86 11.69 -27.79
C ASN A 76 14.59 11.98 -29.28
N ILE A 77 13.81 11.13 -29.95
CA ILE A 77 13.42 11.28 -31.35
C ILE A 77 11.96 11.73 -31.37
N PRO A 78 11.65 12.91 -31.95
CA PRO A 78 10.28 13.35 -32.13
C PRO A 78 9.60 12.57 -33.26
N VAL A 79 8.28 12.40 -33.14
CA VAL A 79 7.43 11.83 -34.19
C VAL A 79 6.60 12.97 -34.76
N LYS A 80 6.30 12.92 -36.07
CA LYS A 80 5.38 13.88 -36.69
C LYS A 80 4.02 13.79 -36.02
N TYR A 81 3.37 14.94 -35.81
CA TYR A 81 2.04 14.98 -35.23
C TYR A 81 1.03 14.26 -36.13
N ASP A 82 0.28 13.32 -35.54
CA ASP A 82 -0.90 12.71 -36.12
C ASP A 82 -2.02 12.68 -35.06
N ARG A 83 -3.19 13.22 -35.39
CA ARG A 83 -4.32 13.33 -34.45
C ARG A 83 -4.78 11.95 -33.97
N LYS A 84 -4.83 10.94 -34.84
CA LYS A 84 -5.29 9.59 -34.48
C LYS A 84 -4.36 8.95 -33.46
N LEU A 85 -3.05 9.02 -33.73
CA LEU A 85 -2.02 8.55 -32.81
C LEU A 85 -2.13 9.22 -31.43
N TRP A 86 -2.34 10.54 -31.40
CA TRP A 86 -2.47 11.29 -30.15
C TRP A 86 -3.72 10.92 -29.34
N THR A 87 -4.88 10.74 -30.00
CA THR A 87 -6.11 10.30 -29.33
C THR A 87 -5.97 8.92 -28.72
N GLU A 88 -5.45 7.96 -29.50
CA GLU A 88 -5.20 6.59 -29.03
C GLU A 88 -4.19 6.56 -27.87
N THR A 89 -3.16 7.40 -27.94
CA THR A 89 -2.14 7.49 -26.88
C THR A 89 -2.75 7.98 -25.57
N ILE A 90 -3.63 8.98 -25.59
CA ILE A 90 -4.28 9.52 -24.38
C ILE A 90 -5.18 8.46 -23.72
N GLU A 91 -5.92 7.70 -24.51
CA GLU A 91 -6.77 6.60 -24.02
C GLU A 91 -5.92 5.47 -23.44
N ALA A 92 -4.85 5.07 -24.15
CA ALA A 92 -3.91 4.06 -23.68
C ALA A 92 -3.23 4.49 -22.36
N MET A 93 -2.85 5.76 -22.20
CA MET A 93 -2.25 6.27 -20.98
C MET A 93 -3.16 6.09 -19.76
N LYS A 94 -4.47 6.36 -19.89
CA LYS A 94 -5.44 6.13 -18.80
C LYS A 94 -5.52 4.65 -18.43
N ARG A 95 -5.57 3.77 -19.43
CA ARG A 95 -5.62 2.31 -19.22
C ARG A 95 -4.36 1.79 -18.54
N VAL A 96 -3.18 2.26 -18.96
CA VAL A 96 -1.89 1.91 -18.34
C VAL A 96 -1.84 2.36 -16.89
N ASP A 97 -2.36 3.55 -16.55
CA ASP A 97 -2.37 4.03 -15.17
C ASP A 97 -3.29 3.19 -14.28
N MET A 98 -4.48 2.80 -14.76
CA MET A 98 -5.37 1.88 -14.02
C MET A 98 -4.69 0.53 -13.73
N ILE A 99 -4.03 -0.07 -14.74
CA ILE A 99 -3.31 -1.34 -14.58
C ILE A 99 -2.18 -1.18 -13.56
N ARG A 100 -1.43 -0.09 -13.65
CA ARG A 100 -0.33 0.22 -12.73
C ARG A 100 -0.83 0.35 -11.29
N GLN A 101 -1.90 1.12 -11.06
CA GLN A 101 -2.48 1.30 -9.73
C GLN A 101 -2.96 -0.03 -9.14
N LYS A 102 -3.61 -0.88 -9.94
CA LYS A 102 -4.05 -2.23 -9.52
C LYS A 102 -2.87 -3.13 -9.12
N ARG A 103 -1.77 -3.09 -9.87
CA ARG A 103 -0.57 -3.89 -9.55
C ARG A 103 0.16 -3.35 -8.32
N GLU A 104 0.28 -2.04 -8.19
CA GLU A 104 0.88 -1.39 -7.02
C GLU A 104 0.07 -1.68 -5.75
N SER A 105 -1.27 -1.63 -5.81
CA SER A 105 -2.14 -1.95 -4.67
C SER A 105 -2.05 -3.42 -4.30
N HIS A 106 -2.08 -4.33 -5.28
CA HIS A 106 -1.89 -5.76 -5.03
C HIS A 106 -0.55 -6.04 -4.33
N PHE A 107 0.57 -5.51 -4.84
CA PHE A 107 1.89 -5.65 -4.22
C PHE A 107 1.90 -5.15 -2.76
N LEU A 108 1.23 -4.01 -2.51
CA LEU A 108 1.11 -3.46 -1.16
C LEU A 108 0.32 -4.39 -0.24
N MET A 109 -0.82 -4.92 -0.69
CA MET A 109 -1.67 -5.82 0.08
C MET A 109 -0.98 -7.14 0.40
N THR A 110 -0.35 -7.79 -0.58
CA THR A 110 0.43 -9.02 -0.35
C THR A 110 1.52 -8.80 0.69
N ARG A 111 2.17 -7.62 0.68
CA ARG A 111 3.18 -7.28 1.68
C ARG A 111 2.58 -7.08 3.07
N LEU A 112 1.44 -6.39 3.18
CA LEU A 112 0.79 -6.10 4.45
C LEU A 112 0.15 -7.34 5.08
N ARG A 113 -0.33 -8.31 4.27
CA ARG A 113 -0.90 -9.60 4.73
C ARG A 113 0.04 -10.38 5.66
N LYS A 114 1.36 -10.22 5.52
CA LYS A 114 2.33 -10.86 6.43
C LYS A 114 2.26 -10.29 7.85
N GLY A 115 1.89 -9.02 8.01
CA GLY A 115 1.81 -8.35 9.31
C GLY A 115 0.68 -8.88 10.18
N THR A 116 -0.47 -9.21 9.59
CA THR A 116 -1.66 -9.69 10.33
C THR A 116 -1.42 -11.04 11.00
N VAL A 117 -0.58 -11.90 10.42
CA VAL A 117 -0.18 -13.18 11.03
C VAL A 117 0.60 -12.95 12.33
N PHE A 118 1.59 -12.05 12.30
CA PHE A 118 2.38 -11.70 13.49
C PHE A 118 1.58 -10.97 14.55
N GLU A 119 0.59 -10.16 14.13
CA GLU A 119 -0.34 -9.48 15.03
C GLU A 119 -1.19 -10.51 15.78
N ARG A 120 -1.86 -11.43 15.08
CA ARG A 120 -2.62 -12.52 15.71
C ARG A 120 -1.78 -13.37 16.66
N GLU A 121 -0.52 -13.65 16.30
CA GLU A 121 0.38 -14.40 17.16
C GLU A 121 0.75 -13.62 18.43
N ARG A 122 0.99 -12.30 18.30
CA ARG A 122 1.24 -11.42 19.44
C ARG A 122 0.03 -11.34 20.36
N ASP A 123 -1.16 -11.15 19.79
CA ASP A 123 -2.41 -11.04 20.54
C ASP A 123 -2.67 -12.34 21.32
N ARG A 124 -2.49 -13.51 20.69
CA ARG A 124 -2.54 -14.81 21.38
C ARG A 124 -1.53 -14.91 22.53
N LYS A 125 -0.30 -14.41 22.34
CA LYS A 125 0.74 -14.40 23.40
C LYS A 125 0.43 -13.40 24.51
N GLU A 126 -0.25 -12.30 24.20
CA GLU A 126 -0.67 -11.28 25.16
C GLU A 126 -1.82 -11.82 26.02
N VAL A 127 -2.88 -12.35 25.39
CA VAL A 127 -4.00 -13.01 26.10
C VAL A 127 -3.54 -14.13 27.01
N LYS A 128 -2.54 -14.94 26.58
CA LYS A 128 -1.98 -16.01 27.43
C LYS A 128 -1.19 -15.47 28.63
N ARG A 129 -0.45 -14.38 28.49
CA ARG A 129 0.36 -13.78 29.57
C ARG A 129 -0.53 -13.05 30.57
N ASP A 130 -1.46 -12.27 30.06
CA ASP A 130 -2.30 -11.35 30.83
C ASP A 130 -3.72 -11.92 31.04
N MET A 131 -3.83 -13.26 31.08
CA MET A 131 -5.10 -13.97 31.24
C MET A 131 -5.85 -13.55 32.53
N SER A 132 -5.11 -13.16 33.56
CA SER A 132 -5.67 -12.69 34.84
C SER A 132 -6.34 -11.31 34.77
N LEU A 133 -5.96 -10.46 33.81
CA LEU A 133 -6.58 -9.15 33.59
C LEU A 133 -7.90 -9.27 32.82
N ILE A 134 -8.09 -10.40 32.13
CA ILE A 134 -9.26 -10.67 31.29
C ILE A 134 -10.33 -11.35 32.15
N LYS A 135 -11.44 -10.65 32.40
CA LYS A 135 -12.65 -11.30 32.94
C LYS A 135 -13.33 -12.05 31.80
N SER A 136 -13.83 -13.27 32.05
CA SER A 136 -14.63 -14.00 31.07
C SER A 136 -15.76 -13.09 30.56
N PRO A 137 -15.96 -12.96 29.23
CA PRO A 137 -17.06 -12.18 28.67
C PRO A 137 -18.43 -12.58 29.26
N ALA A 138 -18.59 -13.86 29.63
CA ALA A 138 -19.77 -14.38 30.31
C ALA A 138 -20.00 -13.80 31.72
N ALA A 139 -18.94 -13.37 32.43
CA ALA A 139 -19.06 -12.79 33.77
C ALA A 139 -19.78 -11.42 33.77
N GLY A 140 -19.78 -10.72 32.63
CA GLY A 140 -20.60 -9.53 32.40
C GLY A 140 -22.07 -9.88 32.16
N LEU A 141 -22.34 -10.86 31.29
CA LEU A 141 -23.70 -11.31 30.97
C LEU A 141 -24.42 -11.98 32.14
N ILE A 142 -23.71 -12.72 33.01
CA ILE A 142 -24.29 -13.32 34.22
C ILE A 142 -24.79 -12.23 35.18
N ARG A 143 -24.10 -11.08 35.25
CA ARG A 143 -24.53 -9.93 36.06
C ARG A 143 -25.76 -9.23 35.50
N GLU A 144 -25.88 -9.13 34.18
CA GLU A 144 -27.08 -8.59 33.52
C GLU A 144 -28.28 -9.56 33.61
N LYS A 145 -28.07 -10.86 33.38
CA LYS A 145 -29.08 -11.91 33.61
C LYS A 145 -29.54 -11.98 35.07
N SER A 146 -28.64 -11.81 36.05
CA SER A 146 -29.03 -11.77 37.47
C SER A 146 -29.86 -10.54 37.86
N LYS A 147 -29.78 -9.44 37.09
CA LYS A 147 -30.62 -8.25 37.27
C LYS A 147 -31.97 -8.37 36.54
N GLY A 148 -32.08 -9.28 35.56
CA GLY A 148 -33.31 -9.62 34.83
C GLY A 148 -33.78 -11.05 35.11
N LYS A 149 -34.42 -11.24 36.28
CA LYS A 149 -35.41 -12.27 36.67
C LYS A 149 -35.28 -13.73 36.16
N VAL A 150 -35.29 -14.65 37.13
CA VAL A 150 -35.68 -16.08 37.08
C VAL A 150 -36.63 -16.42 35.92
N VAL A 151 -36.16 -17.21 34.94
CA VAL A 151 -36.96 -18.15 34.14
C VAL A 151 -36.09 -19.36 33.79
N VAL A 152 -36.58 -20.54 34.15
CA VAL A 152 -36.06 -21.87 33.82
C VAL A 152 -36.63 -22.29 32.46
N VAL A 153 -35.79 -22.61 31.47
CA VAL A 153 -36.04 -23.55 30.33
C VAL A 153 -34.66 -23.91 29.76
N ARG A 154 -34.11 -25.10 30.07
CA ARG A 154 -34.16 -26.40 29.38
C ARG A 154 -33.11 -26.51 28.26
N ASP A 155 -32.24 -27.52 28.41
CA ASP A 155 -31.19 -27.94 27.49
C ASP A 155 -31.76 -28.27 26.11
N GLU A 156 -31.18 -27.69 25.06
CA GLU A 156 -31.13 -28.29 23.72
C GLU A 156 -29.72 -28.07 23.17
N GLU A 157 -29.15 -29.18 22.69
CA GLU A 157 -27.83 -29.34 22.10
C GLU A 157 -27.74 -28.56 20.77
N GLU A 158 -26.70 -27.75 20.58
CA GLU A 158 -26.23 -27.35 19.24
C GLU A 158 -24.71 -27.53 19.20
N GLU A 159 -24.30 -28.68 18.65
CA GLU A 159 -22.95 -28.95 18.16
C GLU A 159 -22.72 -28.19 16.83
N ASP A 160 -21.50 -27.67 16.68
CA ASP A 160 -20.78 -27.33 15.45
C ASP A 160 -21.54 -26.65 14.28
N SER A 161 -21.41 -25.31 14.19
CA SER A 161 -21.75 -24.55 12.97
C SER A 161 -20.70 -23.50 12.54
N ASP A 162 -19.55 -23.42 13.22
CA ASP A 162 -18.53 -22.40 12.92
C ASP A 162 -17.44 -22.87 11.92
N GLU A 163 -17.35 -24.16 11.59
CA GLU A 163 -16.38 -24.67 10.59
C GLU A 163 -16.90 -24.66 9.13
N GLU A 164 -18.22 -24.71 8.89
CA GLU A 164 -18.78 -24.70 7.52
C GLU A 164 -18.70 -23.32 6.84
N MET A 165 -18.82 -22.22 7.58
CA MET A 165 -18.80 -20.87 7.00
C MET A 165 -17.43 -20.45 6.44
N VAL A 166 -16.34 -21.12 6.85
CA VAL A 166 -15.00 -20.85 6.32
C VAL A 166 -14.77 -21.61 5.00
N ALA A 167 -15.42 -22.77 4.81
CA ALA A 167 -15.29 -23.57 3.61
C ALA A 167 -16.06 -22.98 2.41
N GLU A 168 -17.32 -22.56 2.59
CA GLU A 168 -18.14 -21.98 1.50
C GLU A 168 -17.60 -20.65 0.96
N SER A 169 -16.94 -19.86 1.81
CA SER A 169 -16.29 -18.61 1.37
C SER A 169 -15.06 -18.84 0.50
N SER A 170 -14.44 -20.02 0.60
CA SER A 170 -13.25 -20.39 -0.18
C SER A 170 -13.60 -21.01 -1.53
N GLU A 171 -14.72 -21.74 -1.62
CA GLU A 171 -15.22 -22.32 -2.88
C GLU A 171 -15.83 -21.23 -3.78
N SER A 172 -16.58 -20.28 -3.22
CA SER A 172 -17.11 -19.13 -3.96
C SER A 172 -16.02 -18.17 -4.49
N GLU A 173 -14.88 -18.05 -3.81
CA GLU A 173 -13.71 -17.33 -4.33
C GLU A 173 -13.00 -18.08 -5.46
N ALA A 174 -13.07 -19.42 -5.49
CA ALA A 174 -12.46 -20.24 -6.54
C ALA A 174 -13.30 -20.24 -7.83
N GLU A 175 -14.63 -20.33 -7.74
CA GLU A 175 -15.52 -20.32 -8.91
C GLU A 175 -15.54 -18.98 -9.66
N MET A 176 -15.29 -17.85 -8.98
CA MET A 176 -15.16 -16.54 -9.63
C MET A 176 -13.84 -16.34 -10.39
N ILE A 177 -12.87 -17.25 -10.23
CA ILE A 177 -11.57 -17.17 -10.92
C ILE A 177 -11.57 -18.01 -12.22
N GLU A 178 -12.50 -18.96 -12.36
CA GLU A 178 -12.59 -19.85 -13.52
C GLU A 178 -13.59 -19.41 -14.63
N ASN A 179 -14.40 -18.37 -14.39
CA ASN A 179 -15.30 -17.76 -15.39
C ASN A 179 -14.80 -16.44 -15.97
#